data_AF-A0A239PZB8-F1
#
_entry.id   AF-A0A239PZB8-F1
#
_cell.length_a   1.000
_cell.length_b   1.000
_cell.length_c   1.000
_cell.angle_alpha   90.00
_cell.angle_beta   90.00
_cell.angle_gamma   90.00
#
_symmetry.space_group_name_H-M   'P 1'
#
loop_
_entity.id
_entity.type
_entity.pdbx_description
1 polymer ?
#
loop_
_entity_poly.entity_id
_entity_poly.type
_entity_poly.pdbx_seq_one_letter_code
_entity_poly.pdbx_strand_id
1 'polypeptide(L)'
;MSSCVTCLPLATLAALALATSAMAHSDHMGFADPDFVEAPHIVDCTLENGDAAQCQEFTVAYQPEGLEIGPFCPATLDDTGGLWDWDGENAGLYRLDRAFFEMLEDLGYRFYDEDGNVYSVDIRTEQPTVAHTCLTASPDDSVTITMRLPIAPVMADSPSDLGTVAKVAVALDGVPIFADAPSVLDRDHLPALDDCGGHIDPGGMPPGFDEAAARLGVTADALMQTLEAAGGPGADLAETLDLDEAALRAALPAPPSP
;
A
#
# COMPACT_ATOMS: atom_id res chain seq x y z
N MET A 1 27.94 13.79 -80.18
CA MET A 1 26.64 13.11 -80.08
C MET A 1 26.27 13.11 -78.60
N SER A 2 25.51 14.12 -78.18
CA SER A 2 24.17 13.94 -77.58
C SER A 2 24.12 12.88 -76.47
N SER A 3 23.99 13.27 -75.21
CA SER A 3 22.68 13.60 -74.66
C SER A 3 22.74 14.14 -73.23
N CYS A 4 21.81 15.04 -72.99
CA CYS A 4 21.43 15.73 -71.77
C CYS A 4 20.75 14.76 -70.79
N VAL A 5 21.05 14.82 -69.48
CA VAL A 5 20.15 14.37 -68.41
C VAL A 5 20.24 15.34 -67.23
N THR A 6 19.31 16.30 -67.26
CA THR A 6 18.54 16.90 -66.16
C THR A 6 19.03 16.83 -64.71
N CYS A 7 19.15 18.03 -64.12
CA CYS A 7 19.04 18.34 -62.70
C CYS A 7 17.82 17.68 -62.03
N LEU A 8 18.01 17.17 -60.82
CA LEU A 8 16.95 17.05 -59.81
C LEU A 8 17.51 17.62 -58.50
N PRO A 9 16.89 18.63 -57.86
CA PRO A 9 17.36 19.11 -56.57
C PRO A 9 16.94 18.11 -55.50
N LEU A 10 17.90 17.66 -54.71
CA LEU A 10 17.65 16.89 -53.50
C LEU A 10 16.95 17.82 -52.49
N ALA A 11 15.63 17.74 -52.40
CA ALA A 11 14.88 18.36 -51.32
C ALA A 11 15.11 17.52 -50.06
N THR A 12 16.03 17.96 -49.20
CA THR A 12 16.18 17.45 -47.83
C THR A 12 14.93 17.81 -47.04
N LEU A 13 14.01 16.86 -46.89
CA LEU A 13 12.96 16.91 -45.86
C LEU A 13 13.65 16.78 -44.49
N ALA A 14 13.82 17.91 -43.80
CA ALA A 14 14.09 17.89 -42.37
C ALA A 14 12.79 17.44 -41.67
N ALA A 15 12.71 16.17 -41.30
CA ALA A 15 11.68 15.68 -40.40
C ALA A 15 11.94 16.30 -39.02
N LEU A 16 11.26 17.41 -38.73
CA LEU A 16 11.14 17.93 -37.37
C LEU A 16 10.33 16.89 -36.59
N ALA A 17 11.02 15.99 -35.89
CA ALA A 17 10.42 15.21 -34.83
C ALA A 17 10.08 16.20 -33.71
N LEU A 18 8.85 16.71 -33.72
CA LEU A 18 8.27 17.33 -32.55
C LEU A 18 8.28 16.26 -31.48
N ALA A 19 9.11 16.43 -30.45
CA ALA A 19 8.99 15.69 -29.22
C ALA A 19 7.58 15.95 -28.72
N THR A 20 6.70 14.96 -28.87
CA THR A 20 5.43 14.94 -28.16
C THR A 20 5.80 14.84 -26.70
N SER A 21 5.75 15.97 -25.99
CA SER A 21 5.69 15.97 -24.54
C SER A 21 4.61 14.97 -24.16
N ALA A 22 4.98 13.90 -23.46
CA ALA A 22 3.98 13.06 -22.82
C ALA A 22 3.25 13.94 -21.82
N MET A 23 2.09 14.46 -22.20
CA MET A 23 1.21 15.18 -21.29
C MET A 23 0.60 14.10 -20.38
N ALA A 24 1.19 13.92 -19.19
CA ALA A 24 0.46 13.30 -18.09
C ALA A 24 -0.86 14.09 -17.93
N HIS A 25 -1.98 13.38 -18.03
CA HIS A 25 -3.30 13.93 -18.34
C HIS A 25 -3.72 15.04 -17.36
N SER A 26 -4.15 16.18 -17.91
CA SER A 26 -4.64 17.34 -17.15
C SER A 26 -6.17 17.45 -17.12
N ASP A 27 -6.91 16.49 -17.68
CA ASP A 27 -8.35 16.39 -17.46
C ASP A 27 -8.52 15.42 -16.29
N HIS A 28 -9.18 15.91 -15.23
CA HIS A 28 -9.69 15.17 -14.07
C HIS A 28 -9.20 13.73 -14.04
N MET A 29 -8.16 13.45 -13.23
CA MET A 29 -7.71 12.08 -12.94
C MET A 29 -8.94 11.19 -12.95
N GLY A 30 -9.00 10.25 -13.90
CA GLY A 30 -10.24 9.61 -14.38
C GLY A 30 -10.89 8.66 -13.37
N PHE A 31 -10.93 9.08 -12.11
CA PHE A 31 -11.60 8.43 -11.02
C PHE A 31 -13.09 8.33 -11.32
N ALA A 32 -13.69 7.23 -10.91
CA ALA A 32 -15.13 7.09 -10.96
C ALA A 32 -15.76 8.10 -10.00
N ASP A 33 -16.69 8.92 -10.51
CA ASP A 33 -17.41 9.97 -9.76
C ASP A 33 -18.17 9.50 -8.49
N PRO A 34 -18.69 8.25 -8.35
CA PRO A 34 -19.53 7.90 -7.19
C PRO A 34 -18.80 7.57 -5.88
N ASP A 35 -17.47 7.46 -5.84
CA ASP A 35 -16.76 6.94 -4.65
C ASP A 35 -16.10 8.01 -3.75
N PHE A 36 -16.27 9.29 -4.10
CA PHE A 36 -15.73 10.40 -3.31
C PHE A 36 -16.64 10.78 -2.15
N VAL A 37 -16.10 10.73 -0.94
CA VAL A 37 -16.73 11.31 0.27
C VAL A 37 -16.76 12.83 0.17
N GLU A 38 -15.69 13.42 -0.39
CA GLU A 38 -15.57 14.85 -0.67
C GLU A 38 -15.08 15.08 -2.08
N ALA A 39 -15.66 16.08 -2.76
CA ALA A 39 -15.29 16.41 -4.12
C ALA A 39 -13.79 16.74 -4.23
N PRO A 40 -13.08 16.18 -5.23
CA PRO A 40 -11.68 16.48 -5.45
C PRO A 40 -11.45 18.00 -5.62
N HIS A 41 -10.48 18.56 -4.90
CA HIS A 41 -10.07 19.96 -5.04
C HIS A 41 -8.55 20.13 -5.05
N ILE A 42 -8.06 21.24 -5.64
CA ILE A 42 -6.62 21.51 -5.77
C ILE A 42 -6.13 22.25 -4.53
N VAL A 43 -5.02 21.78 -3.96
CA VAL A 43 -4.30 22.39 -2.83
C VAL A 43 -2.83 22.63 -3.17
N ASP A 44 -2.19 23.57 -2.47
CA ASP A 44 -0.73 23.72 -2.53
C ASP A 44 -0.06 22.54 -1.80
N CYS A 45 1.00 21.99 -2.37
CA CYS A 45 1.76 20.89 -1.78
C CYS A 45 3.25 21.01 -2.07
N THR A 46 4.06 20.22 -1.36
CA THR A 46 5.51 20.13 -1.56
C THR A 46 5.86 18.72 -2.01
N LEU A 47 6.64 18.59 -3.09
CA LEU A 47 7.13 17.30 -3.57
C LEU A 47 8.29 16.81 -2.71
N GLU A 48 8.65 15.52 -2.82
CA GLU A 48 9.75 14.91 -2.07
C GLU A 48 11.10 15.61 -2.28
N ASN A 49 11.31 16.22 -3.45
CA ASN A 49 12.52 16.99 -3.77
C ASN A 49 12.51 18.42 -3.20
N GLY A 50 11.46 18.82 -2.49
CA GLY A 50 11.28 20.14 -1.89
C GLY A 50 10.65 21.19 -2.81
N ASP A 51 10.34 20.85 -4.06
CA ASP A 51 9.70 21.78 -4.99
C ASP A 51 8.24 22.05 -4.58
N ALA A 52 7.83 23.32 -4.68
CA ALA A 52 6.44 23.71 -4.53
C ALA A 52 5.63 23.24 -5.76
N ALA A 53 4.48 22.62 -5.50
CA ALA A 53 3.60 22.07 -6.52
C ALA A 53 2.12 22.30 -6.17
N GLN A 54 1.24 21.87 -7.07
CA GLN A 54 -0.19 21.76 -6.82
C GLN A 54 -0.58 20.29 -6.83
N CYS A 55 -1.40 19.88 -5.86
CA CYS A 55 -1.88 18.52 -5.73
C CYS A 55 -3.40 18.50 -5.80
N GLN A 56 -3.91 17.46 -6.45
CA GLN A 56 -5.30 17.05 -6.33
C GLN A 56 -5.47 16.36 -4.97
N GLU A 57 -6.23 16.97 -4.07
CA GLU A 57 -6.68 16.34 -2.82
C GLU A 57 -8.08 15.78 -3.01
N PHE A 58 -8.32 14.58 -2.48
CA PHE A 58 -9.61 13.92 -2.51
C PHE A 58 -9.71 12.91 -1.36
N THR A 59 -10.95 12.59 -0.97
CA THR A 59 -11.25 11.65 0.12
C THR A 59 -12.22 10.60 -0.37
N VAL A 60 -11.89 9.33 -0.13
CA VAL A 60 -12.72 8.16 -0.49
C VAL A 60 -13.01 7.32 0.75
N ALA A 61 -14.03 6.46 0.68
CA ALA A 61 -14.22 5.41 1.67
C ALA A 61 -13.12 4.35 1.52
N TYR A 62 -12.75 3.68 2.61
CA TYR A 62 -11.72 2.62 2.56
C TYR A 62 -12.10 1.46 1.61
N GLN A 63 -13.40 1.18 1.46
CA GLN A 63 -13.95 0.18 0.58
C GLN A 63 -14.99 0.84 -0.34
N PRO A 64 -14.77 0.81 -1.67
CA PRO A 64 -15.73 1.30 -2.65
C PRO A 64 -17.08 0.58 -2.58
N GLU A 65 -18.15 1.27 -2.99
CA GLU A 65 -19.49 0.69 -2.95
C GLU A 65 -19.60 -0.53 -3.89
N GLY A 66 -20.04 -1.66 -3.35
CA GLY A 66 -20.23 -2.88 -4.13
C GLY A 66 -18.96 -3.68 -4.41
N LEU A 67 -17.80 -3.27 -3.88
CA LEU A 67 -16.61 -4.13 -3.88
C LEU A 67 -16.82 -5.30 -2.92
N GLU A 68 -16.86 -6.51 -3.44
CA GLU A 68 -16.82 -7.73 -2.62
C GLU A 68 -15.36 -8.02 -2.25
N ILE A 69 -15.09 -8.15 -0.95
CA ILE A 69 -13.76 -8.43 -0.41
C ILE A 69 -13.73 -9.79 0.28
N GLY A 70 -12.54 -10.40 0.31
CA GLY A 70 -12.34 -11.73 0.85
C GLY A 70 -12.81 -12.87 -0.08
N PRO A 71 -12.70 -14.14 0.36
CA PRO A 71 -12.20 -14.57 1.66
C PRO A 71 -10.70 -14.27 1.85
N PHE A 72 -10.26 -14.07 3.10
CA PHE A 72 -8.86 -13.85 3.46
C PHE A 72 -8.25 -15.15 4.00
N CYS A 73 -8.35 -15.37 5.32
CA CYS A 73 -7.93 -16.62 5.95
C CYS A 73 -9.01 -17.70 5.84
N PRO A 74 -8.67 -18.94 5.43
CA PRO A 74 -9.59 -20.08 5.53
C PRO A 74 -9.75 -20.51 6.99
N ALA A 75 -10.89 -21.11 7.33
CA ALA A 75 -11.11 -21.64 8.69
C ALA A 75 -10.41 -23.00 8.89
N THR A 76 -10.39 -23.83 7.84
CA THR A 76 -9.77 -25.16 7.87
C THR A 76 -8.99 -25.44 6.58
N LEU A 77 -8.17 -26.49 6.57
CA LEU A 77 -7.48 -26.97 5.38
C LEU A 77 -8.41 -27.48 4.27
N ASP A 78 -9.69 -27.74 4.57
CA ASP A 78 -10.68 -28.11 3.54
C ASP A 78 -11.34 -26.90 2.89
N ASP A 79 -11.14 -25.70 3.46
CA ASP A 79 -11.60 -24.44 2.91
C ASP A 79 -10.54 -23.82 1.99
N THR A 80 -10.91 -22.70 1.36
CA THR A 80 -10.03 -21.92 0.50
C THR A 80 -10.09 -20.46 0.93
N GLY A 81 -8.95 -19.91 1.33
CA GLY A 81 -8.78 -18.49 1.59
C GLY A 81 -8.44 -17.72 0.32
N GLY A 82 -7.97 -16.49 0.47
CA GLY A 82 -7.51 -15.67 -0.64
C GLY A 82 -6.10 -16.04 -1.08
N LEU A 83 -5.23 -15.06 -1.23
CA LEU A 83 -3.90 -15.22 -1.85
C LEU A 83 -2.77 -14.85 -0.89
N TRP A 84 -1.58 -15.36 -1.19
CA TRP A 84 -0.34 -14.91 -0.56
C TRP A 84 0.85 -15.02 -1.51
N ASP A 85 1.70 -14.00 -1.53
CA ASP A 85 2.98 -14.01 -2.24
C ASP A 85 4.07 -14.53 -1.29
N TRP A 86 4.39 -15.81 -1.41
CA TRP A 86 5.41 -16.45 -0.59
C TRP A 86 6.80 -16.15 -1.17
N ASP A 87 7.69 -15.63 -0.33
CA ASP A 87 9.02 -15.14 -0.70
C ASP A 87 10.17 -16.06 -0.25
N GLY A 88 9.85 -17.20 0.38
CA GLY A 88 10.81 -18.19 0.87
C GLY A 88 11.23 -19.25 -0.15
N GLU A 89 11.67 -20.41 0.34
CA GLU A 89 11.91 -21.56 -0.53
C GLU A 89 10.61 -21.96 -1.24
N ASN A 90 10.68 -22.22 -2.56
CA ASN A 90 9.51 -22.35 -3.43
C ASN A 90 8.68 -21.07 -3.57
N ALA A 91 9.34 -19.91 -3.66
CA ALA A 91 8.67 -18.62 -3.84
C ALA A 91 7.67 -18.59 -5.00
N GLY A 92 6.58 -17.84 -4.79
CA GLY A 92 5.52 -17.62 -5.78
C GLY A 92 4.21 -17.15 -5.16
N LEU A 93 3.25 -16.81 -6.04
CA LEU A 93 1.89 -16.49 -5.65
C LEU A 93 1.07 -17.77 -5.47
N TYR A 94 0.51 -17.94 -4.28
CA TYR A 94 -0.27 -19.10 -3.90
C TYR A 94 -1.69 -18.74 -3.50
N ARG A 95 -2.59 -19.71 -3.74
CA ARG A 95 -3.89 -19.75 -3.10
C ARG A 95 -3.71 -20.28 -1.68
N LEU A 96 -4.38 -19.68 -0.70
CA LEU A 96 -4.41 -20.16 0.67
C LEU A 96 -5.31 -21.40 0.78
N ASP A 97 -4.78 -22.54 0.35
CA ASP A 97 -5.43 -23.85 0.38
C ASP A 97 -4.55 -24.90 1.07
N ARG A 98 -5.08 -26.13 1.18
CA ARG A 98 -4.36 -27.28 1.74
C ARG A 98 -2.95 -27.44 1.20
N ALA A 99 -2.77 -27.38 -0.11
CA ALA A 99 -1.49 -27.70 -0.73
C ALA A 99 -0.45 -26.64 -0.36
N PHE A 100 -0.85 -25.38 -0.28
CA PHE A 100 0.01 -24.31 0.20
C PHE A 100 0.40 -24.48 1.66
N PHE A 101 -0.56 -24.73 2.56
CA PHE A 101 -0.25 -24.88 3.99
C PHE A 101 0.56 -26.14 4.30
N GLU A 102 0.33 -27.26 3.61
CA GLU A 102 1.15 -28.48 3.74
C GLU A 102 2.58 -28.23 3.21
N MET A 103 2.74 -27.45 2.13
CA MET A 103 4.07 -27.02 1.64
C MET A 103 4.80 -26.16 2.68
N LEU A 104 4.10 -25.22 3.32
CA LEU A 104 4.66 -24.42 4.40
C LEU A 104 5.05 -25.28 5.62
N GLU A 105 4.24 -26.27 6.00
CA GLU A 105 4.59 -27.20 7.10
C GLU A 105 5.88 -27.99 6.77
N ASP A 106 6.03 -28.48 5.53
CA ASP A 106 7.24 -29.15 5.07
C ASP A 106 8.49 -28.26 5.16
N LEU A 107 8.31 -26.94 5.00
CA LEU A 107 9.36 -25.93 5.18
C LEU A 107 9.56 -25.50 6.64
N GLY A 108 8.75 -26.00 7.58
CA GLY A 108 8.83 -25.71 9.02
C GLY A 108 7.86 -24.63 9.52
N TYR A 109 6.97 -24.12 8.66
CA TYR A 109 5.98 -23.09 8.97
C TYR A 109 4.59 -23.69 9.11
N ARG A 110 4.22 -24.09 10.34
CA ARG A 110 2.94 -24.75 10.60
C ARG A 110 1.82 -23.77 10.96
N PHE A 111 0.89 -23.56 10.03
CA PHE A 111 -0.25 -22.63 10.18
C PHE A 111 -1.57 -23.27 10.66
N TYR A 112 -1.58 -24.54 11.07
CA TYR A 112 -2.80 -25.26 11.45
C TYR A 112 -2.56 -26.28 12.57
N ASP A 113 -3.64 -26.65 13.27
CA ASP A 113 -3.62 -27.64 14.36
C ASP A 113 -3.69 -29.10 13.86
N GLU A 114 -3.76 -30.07 14.77
CA GLU A 114 -3.82 -31.49 14.40
C GLU A 114 -5.13 -31.91 13.72
N ASP A 115 -6.20 -31.13 13.91
CA ASP A 115 -7.52 -31.35 13.32
C ASP A 115 -7.68 -30.64 11.97
N GLY A 116 -6.67 -29.87 11.54
CA GLY A 116 -6.66 -29.11 10.29
C GLY A 116 -7.37 -27.76 10.38
N ASN A 117 -7.61 -27.23 11.59
CA ASN A 117 -8.08 -25.86 11.76
C ASN A 117 -6.90 -24.91 11.56
N VAL A 118 -7.08 -23.90 10.71
CA VAL A 118 -6.05 -22.90 10.44
C VAL A 118 -6.00 -21.89 11.59
N TYR A 119 -4.80 -21.58 12.07
CA TYR A 119 -4.60 -20.51 13.03
C TYR A 119 -4.87 -19.18 12.33
N SER A 120 -5.97 -18.52 12.68
CA SER A 120 -6.34 -17.22 12.14
C SER A 120 -6.75 -16.26 13.24
N VAL A 121 -6.42 -14.97 13.08
CA VAL A 121 -6.86 -13.92 14.00
C VAL A 121 -7.28 -12.66 13.25
N ASP A 122 -8.29 -11.97 13.79
CA ASP A 122 -8.60 -10.60 13.41
C ASP A 122 -7.66 -9.63 14.14
N ILE A 123 -6.70 -9.06 13.42
CA ILE A 123 -5.67 -8.20 14.00
C ILE A 123 -6.19 -6.86 14.53
N ARG A 124 -7.45 -6.51 14.22
CA ARG A 124 -8.08 -5.29 14.75
C ARG A 124 -8.54 -5.48 16.19
N THR A 125 -8.80 -6.72 16.59
CA THR A 125 -9.38 -7.04 17.89
C THR A 125 -8.44 -7.83 18.78
N GLU A 126 -7.58 -8.66 18.19
CA GLU A 126 -6.78 -9.63 18.92
C GLU A 126 -5.38 -9.78 18.29
N GLN A 127 -4.40 -10.16 19.12
CA GLN A 127 -3.05 -10.44 18.67
C GLN A 127 -2.85 -11.95 18.49
N PRO A 128 -2.03 -12.40 17.51
CA PRO A 128 -1.63 -13.79 17.41
C PRO A 128 -1.01 -14.28 18.72
N THR A 129 -1.48 -15.43 19.22
CA THR A 129 -0.95 -16.06 20.43
C THR A 129 -0.05 -17.26 20.11
N VAL A 130 -0.02 -17.67 18.85
CA VAL A 130 0.80 -18.77 18.31
C VAL A 130 1.57 -18.27 17.09
N ALA A 131 2.78 -18.81 16.87
CA ALA A 131 3.54 -18.55 15.65
C ALA A 131 2.77 -19.04 14.42
N HIS A 132 3.08 -18.50 13.23
CA HIS A 132 2.45 -18.93 11.97
C HIS A 132 0.92 -18.82 12.03
N THR A 133 0.45 -17.59 12.20
CA THR A 133 -0.97 -17.26 12.23
C THR A 133 -1.30 -16.49 10.97
N CYS A 134 -2.39 -16.87 10.30
CA CYS A 134 -2.98 -16.13 9.21
C CYS A 134 -3.70 -14.89 9.78
N LEU A 135 -3.38 -13.72 9.27
CA LEU A 135 -3.93 -12.46 9.74
C LEU A 135 -5.03 -12.01 8.79
N THR A 136 -6.18 -11.66 9.35
CA THR A 136 -7.27 -10.97 8.67
C THR A 136 -7.60 -9.71 9.46
N ALA A 137 -8.34 -8.80 8.85
CA ALA A 137 -8.89 -7.63 9.54
C ALA A 137 -10.40 -7.59 9.31
N SER A 138 -11.18 -7.22 10.32
CA SER A 138 -12.60 -6.92 10.10
C SER A 138 -12.78 -5.59 9.35
N PRO A 139 -13.81 -5.47 8.49
CA PRO A 139 -14.14 -4.22 7.83
C PRO A 139 -14.62 -3.14 8.82
N ASP A 140 -14.32 -1.88 8.52
CA ASP A 140 -14.79 -0.70 9.28
C ASP A 140 -15.24 0.39 8.31
N ASP A 141 -16.57 0.51 8.17
CA ASP A 141 -17.23 1.42 7.23
C ASP A 141 -17.11 2.90 7.58
N SER A 142 -16.57 3.22 8.75
CA SER A 142 -16.29 4.60 9.14
C SER A 142 -14.96 5.13 8.62
N VAL A 143 -14.08 4.25 8.12
CA VAL A 143 -12.74 4.65 7.66
C VAL A 143 -12.83 5.35 6.30
N THR A 144 -12.18 6.51 6.23
CA THR A 144 -11.97 7.25 4.99
C THR A 144 -10.48 7.50 4.77
N ILE A 145 -10.09 7.63 3.51
CA ILE A 145 -8.71 7.82 3.08
C ILE A 145 -8.63 9.11 2.29
N THR A 146 -7.84 10.07 2.78
CA THR A 146 -7.51 11.30 2.05
C THR A 146 -6.16 11.15 1.39
N MET A 147 -6.10 11.41 0.08
CA MET A 147 -4.87 11.32 -0.72
C MET A 147 -4.59 12.62 -1.44
N ARG A 148 -3.29 12.85 -1.71
CA ARG A 148 -2.79 13.99 -2.48
C ARG A 148 -1.94 13.49 -3.64
N LEU A 149 -2.34 13.85 -4.85
CA LEU A 149 -1.63 13.46 -6.06
C LEU A 149 -1.17 14.71 -6.82
N PRO A 150 0.14 14.87 -7.09
CA PRO A 150 0.63 16.00 -7.87
C PRO A 150 -0.04 16.07 -9.23
N ILE A 151 -0.62 17.23 -9.58
CA ILE A 151 -1.27 17.41 -10.89
C ILE A 151 -0.26 17.43 -12.04
N ALA A 152 0.99 17.77 -11.71
CA ALA A 152 2.13 17.78 -12.62
C ALA A 152 3.30 17.07 -11.92
N PRO A 153 3.34 15.73 -11.97
CA PRO A 153 4.42 14.97 -11.33
C PRO A 153 5.77 15.29 -11.99
N VAL A 154 6.82 15.30 -11.18
CA VAL A 154 8.21 15.48 -11.64
C VAL A 154 8.90 14.12 -11.64
N MET A 155 9.64 13.82 -12.71
CA MET A 155 10.44 12.61 -12.77
C MET A 155 11.53 12.65 -11.70
N ALA A 156 11.61 11.62 -10.87
CA ALA A 156 12.70 11.46 -9.91
C ALA A 156 14.05 11.28 -10.63
N ASP A 157 15.12 11.82 -10.07
CA ASP A 157 16.49 11.71 -10.61
C ASP A 157 17.04 10.27 -10.53
N SER A 158 16.53 9.48 -9.59
CA SER A 158 16.85 8.06 -9.39
C SER A 158 15.61 7.31 -8.91
N PRO A 159 15.52 5.99 -9.15
CA PRO A 159 14.46 5.17 -8.55
C PRO A 159 14.48 5.29 -7.02
N SER A 160 13.29 5.44 -6.43
CA SER A 160 13.10 5.33 -4.98
C SER A 160 13.02 3.86 -4.58
N ASP A 161 13.56 3.53 -3.40
CA ASP A 161 13.28 2.23 -2.77
C ASP A 161 11.88 2.30 -2.17
N LEU A 162 11.01 1.37 -2.57
CA LEU A 162 9.62 1.34 -2.12
C LEU A 162 9.50 0.68 -0.75
N GLY A 163 10.48 -0.12 -0.29
CA GLY A 163 10.38 -0.84 0.96
C GLY A 163 9.09 -1.67 1.09
N THR A 164 8.71 -2.01 2.32
CA THR A 164 7.49 -2.75 2.65
C THR A 164 6.34 -1.76 2.87
N VAL A 165 5.12 -2.10 2.41
CA VAL A 165 3.88 -1.32 2.59
C VAL A 165 3.94 0.16 2.15
N ALA A 166 4.84 0.56 1.26
CA ALA A 166 4.76 1.90 0.69
C ALA A 166 3.58 2.04 -0.26
N LYS A 167 2.96 3.23 -0.29
CA LYS A 167 1.90 3.56 -1.25
C LYS A 167 2.55 3.83 -2.61
N VAL A 168 2.30 2.97 -3.59
CA VAL A 168 2.92 3.04 -4.92
C VAL A 168 1.99 3.60 -5.98
N ALA A 169 0.67 3.45 -5.77
CA ALA A 169 -0.35 3.93 -6.68
C ALA A 169 -1.69 4.05 -5.98
N VAL A 170 -2.68 4.54 -6.72
CA VAL A 170 -4.10 4.50 -6.36
C VAL A 170 -4.88 4.02 -7.58
N ALA A 171 -5.86 3.16 -7.37
CA ALA A 171 -6.79 2.71 -8.39
C ALA A 171 -7.82 3.80 -8.73
N LEU A 172 -8.53 3.65 -9.86
CA LEU A 172 -9.51 4.65 -10.32
C LEU A 172 -10.79 4.72 -9.45
N ASP A 173 -10.98 3.77 -8.56
CA ASP A 173 -12.01 3.76 -7.51
C ASP A 173 -11.49 4.36 -6.18
N GLY A 174 -10.24 4.84 -6.17
CA GLY A 174 -9.62 5.45 -5.00
C GLY A 174 -8.95 4.45 -4.05
N VAL A 175 -8.92 3.16 -4.34
CA VAL A 175 -8.24 2.18 -3.47
C VAL A 175 -6.72 2.34 -3.58
N PRO A 176 -5.98 2.56 -2.48
CA PRO A 176 -4.53 2.63 -2.51
C PRO A 176 -3.92 1.29 -2.89
N ILE A 177 -2.82 1.33 -3.62
CA ILE A 177 -2.01 0.17 -3.98
C ILE A 177 -0.69 0.29 -3.23
N PHE A 178 -0.32 -0.78 -2.55
CA PHE A 178 0.88 -0.85 -1.75
C PHE A 178 1.96 -1.69 -2.42
N ALA A 179 3.22 -1.45 -2.04
CA ALA A 179 4.35 -2.32 -2.31
C ALA A 179 4.23 -3.62 -1.49
N ASP A 180 5.32 -4.39 -1.46
CA ASP A 180 5.37 -5.70 -0.83
C ASP A 180 4.81 -5.69 0.59
N ALA A 181 3.99 -6.69 0.90
CA ALA A 181 3.53 -6.96 2.25
C ALA A 181 4.71 -7.44 3.13
N PRO A 182 4.62 -7.31 4.47
CA PRO A 182 5.68 -7.81 5.34
C PRO A 182 5.88 -9.31 5.16
N SER A 183 7.14 -9.71 4.98
CA SER A 183 7.51 -11.12 4.79
C SER A 183 7.13 -11.97 6.01
N VAL A 184 6.59 -13.16 5.75
CA VAL A 184 6.37 -14.19 6.80
C VAL A 184 7.70 -14.61 7.42
N LEU A 185 8.79 -14.61 6.64
CA LEU A 185 10.12 -15.00 7.11
C LEU A 185 10.67 -14.04 8.17
N ASP A 186 10.24 -12.78 8.12
CA ASP A 186 10.66 -11.73 9.06
C ASP A 186 9.67 -11.52 10.20
N ARG A 187 8.38 -11.87 10.00
CA ARG A 187 7.27 -11.51 10.90
C ARG A 187 6.53 -12.70 11.50
N ASP A 188 6.88 -13.93 11.15
CA ASP A 188 6.26 -15.20 11.55
C ASP A 188 4.77 -15.36 11.22
N HIS A 189 4.09 -14.33 10.70
CA HIS A 189 2.67 -14.30 10.46
C HIS A 189 2.37 -13.88 9.02
N LEU A 190 1.26 -14.37 8.49
CA LEU A 190 0.87 -14.22 7.09
C LEU A 190 -0.28 -13.22 6.98
N PRO A 191 -0.05 -11.98 6.48
CA PRO A 191 -1.12 -11.01 6.22
C PRO A 191 -1.89 -11.38 4.94
N ALA A 192 -2.97 -12.13 5.08
CA ALA A 192 -3.67 -12.71 3.94
C ALA A 192 -4.26 -11.63 3.03
N LEU A 193 -4.07 -11.82 1.72
CA LEU A 193 -4.76 -11.06 0.68
C LEU A 193 -6.06 -11.79 0.32
N ASP A 194 -7.03 -11.07 -0.23
CA ASP A 194 -8.20 -11.68 -0.86
C ASP A 194 -7.88 -12.20 -2.27
N ASP A 195 -8.91 -12.70 -2.94
CA ASP A 195 -8.84 -13.23 -4.31
C ASP A 195 -8.39 -12.20 -5.36
N CYS A 196 -8.56 -10.91 -5.06
CA CYS A 196 -8.17 -9.79 -5.91
C CYS A 196 -6.78 -9.24 -5.53
N GLY A 197 -6.13 -9.80 -4.52
CA GLY A 197 -4.82 -9.36 -4.02
C GLY A 197 -4.89 -8.14 -3.09
N GLY A 198 -6.07 -7.78 -2.60
CA GLY A 198 -6.27 -6.70 -1.63
C GLY A 198 -6.30 -7.20 -0.19
N HIS A 199 -6.12 -6.32 0.78
CA HIS A 199 -6.46 -6.56 2.18
C HIS A 199 -7.14 -5.33 2.77
N ILE A 200 -7.74 -5.48 3.95
CA ILE A 200 -8.36 -4.34 4.65
C ILE A 200 -7.27 -3.51 5.33
N ASP A 201 -7.32 -2.20 5.12
CA ASP A 201 -6.47 -1.21 5.77
C ASP A 201 -7.26 -0.19 6.60
N PRO A 202 -6.64 0.42 7.64
CA PRO A 202 -5.29 0.13 8.13
C PRO A 202 -5.20 -1.28 8.74
N GLY A 203 -4.12 -2.01 8.45
CA GLY A 203 -3.82 -3.38 8.88
C GLY A 203 -3.66 -3.62 10.39
N GLY A 204 -4.42 -2.89 11.21
CA GLY A 204 -4.37 -2.93 12.67
C GLY A 204 -3.33 -2.00 13.26
N MET A 205 -3.56 -1.62 14.50
CA MET A 205 -2.63 -0.82 15.28
C MET A 205 -1.49 -1.71 15.80
N PRO A 206 -0.21 -1.31 15.65
CA PRO A 206 0.88 -2.06 16.27
C PRO A 206 0.73 -2.09 17.80
N PRO A 207 1.16 -3.17 18.49
CA PRO A 207 1.00 -3.31 19.93
C PRO A 207 1.54 -2.10 20.71
N GLY A 208 0.72 -1.51 21.59
CA GLY A 208 1.08 -0.39 22.46
C GLY A 208 0.96 1.00 21.83
N PHE A 209 0.55 1.10 20.56
CA PHE A 209 0.31 2.40 19.92
C PHE A 209 -1.01 3.04 20.35
N ASP A 210 -1.95 2.27 20.86
CA ASP A 210 -3.19 2.73 21.51
C ASP A 210 -2.88 3.43 22.84
N GLU A 211 -2.05 2.81 23.67
CA GLU A 211 -1.54 3.43 24.89
C GLU A 211 -0.64 4.62 24.58
N ALA A 212 0.19 4.53 23.54
CA ALA A 212 1.03 5.64 23.11
C ALA A 212 0.18 6.84 22.69
N ALA A 213 -0.85 6.63 21.87
CA ALA A 213 -1.79 7.67 21.46
C ALA A 213 -2.48 8.32 22.67
N ALA A 214 -2.95 7.52 23.62
CA ALA A 214 -3.55 8.02 24.85
C ALA A 214 -2.57 8.85 25.70
N ARG A 215 -1.29 8.45 25.78
CA ARG A 215 -0.24 9.22 26.49
C ARG A 215 0.11 10.53 25.78
N LEU A 216 0.07 10.52 24.45
CA LEU A 216 0.35 11.69 23.61
C LEU A 216 -0.87 12.62 23.47
N GLY A 217 -2.05 12.22 23.99
CA GLY A 217 -3.27 13.02 23.95
C GLY A 217 -3.88 13.12 22.54
N VAL A 218 -3.53 12.20 21.64
CA VAL A 218 -4.05 12.12 20.27
C VAL A 218 -4.94 10.88 20.13
N THR A 219 -5.76 10.84 19.08
CA THR A 219 -6.47 9.59 18.77
C THR A 219 -5.49 8.57 18.19
N ALA A 220 -5.81 7.30 18.38
CA ALA A 220 -5.03 6.19 17.88
C ALA A 220 -4.90 6.26 16.34
N ASP A 221 -6.00 6.58 15.66
CA ASP A 221 -6.01 6.80 14.21
C ASP A 221 -5.16 7.99 13.80
N ALA A 222 -5.19 9.11 14.53
CA ALA A 222 -4.36 10.27 14.22
C ALA A 222 -2.86 9.95 14.39
N LEU A 223 -2.50 9.15 15.40
CA LEU A 223 -1.14 8.68 15.58
C LEU A 223 -0.69 7.81 14.39
N MET A 224 -1.52 6.85 13.98
CA MET A 224 -1.23 5.97 12.83
C MET A 224 -1.17 6.71 11.50
N GLN A 225 -2.13 7.59 11.22
CA GLN A 225 -2.11 8.43 10.02
C GLN A 225 -0.87 9.32 9.98
N THR A 226 -0.40 9.80 11.13
CA THR A 226 0.83 10.59 11.19
C THR A 226 2.08 9.74 10.99
N LEU A 227 2.10 8.52 11.53
CA LEU A 227 3.16 7.54 11.26
C LEU A 227 3.27 7.21 9.78
N GLU A 228 2.12 6.99 9.14
CA GLU A 228 2.06 6.74 7.70
C GLU A 228 2.47 7.96 6.88
N ALA A 229 1.94 9.15 7.20
CA ALA A 229 2.26 10.39 6.50
C ALA A 229 3.73 10.78 6.61
N ALA A 230 4.39 10.41 7.71
CA ALA A 230 5.78 10.72 7.95
C ALA A 230 6.74 9.68 7.33
N GLY A 231 6.23 8.59 6.74
CA GLY A 231 7.05 7.58 6.03
C GLY A 231 7.38 6.33 6.85
N GLY A 232 6.58 6.00 7.87
CA GLY A 232 6.66 4.73 8.59
C GLY A 232 7.56 4.70 9.83
N PRO A 233 7.95 3.50 10.31
CA PRO A 233 8.71 3.33 11.55
C PRO A 233 10.14 3.88 11.40
N GLY A 234 10.37 5.11 11.86
CA GLY A 234 11.66 5.80 11.74
C GLY A 234 11.55 7.26 11.31
N ALA A 235 10.34 7.71 10.96
CA ALA A 235 10.06 9.09 10.62
C ALA A 235 10.20 10.07 11.80
N ASP A 236 10.48 11.35 11.50
CA ASP A 236 10.49 12.41 12.50
C ASP A 236 9.05 12.87 12.82
N LEU A 237 8.37 12.05 13.62
CA LEU A 237 6.97 12.26 13.98
C LEU A 237 6.78 13.45 14.92
N ALA A 238 7.85 13.90 15.59
CA ALA A 238 7.79 14.96 16.59
C ALA A 238 7.41 16.30 15.95
N GLU A 239 8.00 16.60 14.80
CA GLU A 239 7.71 17.83 14.04
C GLU A 239 6.29 17.83 13.48
N THR A 240 5.77 16.67 13.06
CA THR A 240 4.45 16.57 12.42
C THR A 240 3.30 16.66 13.44
N LEU A 241 3.51 16.17 14.66
CA LEU A 241 2.50 16.21 15.72
C LEU A 241 2.59 17.46 16.62
N ASP A 242 3.56 18.35 16.40
CA ASP A 242 3.93 19.44 17.34
C ASP A 242 4.14 18.89 18.77
N LEU A 243 4.78 17.72 18.86
CA LEU A 243 5.02 17.02 20.11
C LEU A 243 6.49 17.10 20.51
N ASP A 244 6.74 17.10 21.81
CA ASP A 244 8.09 16.99 22.35
C ASP A 244 8.70 15.62 21.96
N GLU A 245 9.87 15.64 21.31
CA GLU A 245 10.54 14.43 20.81
C GLU A 245 10.82 13.41 21.94
N ALA A 246 11.11 13.89 23.15
CA ALA A 246 11.34 13.00 24.29
C ALA A 246 10.04 12.39 24.81
N ALA A 247 8.92 13.12 24.77
CA ALA A 247 7.59 12.59 25.09
C ALA A 247 7.15 11.54 24.07
N LEU A 248 7.38 11.79 22.77
CA LEU A 248 7.12 10.84 21.70
C LEU A 248 7.94 9.55 21.87
N ARG A 249 9.26 9.66 22.09
CA ARG A 249 10.15 8.50 22.32
C ARG A 249 9.80 7.73 23.59
N ALA A 250 9.24 8.40 24.60
CA ALA A 250 8.80 7.75 25.84
C ALA A 250 7.42 7.08 25.72
N ALA A 251 6.58 7.54 24.77
CA ALA A 251 5.24 7.00 24.56
C ALA A 251 5.24 5.82 23.59
N LEU A 252 6.01 5.89 22.50
CA LEU A 252 6.06 4.82 21.50
C LEU A 252 6.73 3.57 22.06
N PRO A 253 6.16 2.37 21.82
CA PRO A 253 6.77 1.12 22.24
C PRO A 253 8.09 0.89 21.50
N ALA A 254 9.06 0.29 22.20
CA ALA A 254 10.35 -0.03 21.60
C ALA A 254 10.14 -1.04 20.45
N PRO A 255 10.91 -0.93 19.35
CA PRO A 255 10.83 -1.90 18.27
C PRO A 255 11.09 -3.30 18.82
N PRO A 256 10.39 -4.34 18.31
CA PRO A 256 10.67 -5.71 18.71
C PRO A 256 12.15 -6.02 18.47
N SER A 257 12.77 -6.68 19.44
CA SER A 257 14.16 -7.11 19.30
C SER A 257 14.25 -8.15 18.18
N PRO A 258 15.30 -8.12 17.34
CA PRO A 258 15.51 -9.10 16.27
C PRO A 258 15.74 -10.50 16.82
#